data_AF-A0A0Q6V7Y3-F1
#
_entry.id   AF-A0A0Q6V7Y3-F1
#
_cell.length_a   1.000
_cell.length_b   1.000
_cell.length_c   1.000
_cell.angle_alpha   90.00
_cell.angle_beta   90.00
_cell.angle_gamma   90.00
#
_symmetry.space_group_name_H-M   'P 1'
#
loop_
_entity.id
_entity.type
_entity.pdbx_description
1 polymer ?
#
loop_
_entity_poly.entity_id
_entity_poly.type
_entity_poly.pdbx_seq_one_letter_code
_entity_poly.pdbx_strand_id
1 'polypeptide(L)' 'MQRTASTTVPYGSLHHLVRSFEWPRLEKEVLSLKLYARGLGIVREKDMSGGNESFVLVSVNHR' A
#
# COMPACT_ATOMS: atom_id res chain seq x y z
N MET A 1 9.61 -10.33 -3.20
CA MET A 1 8.25 -9.82 -2.93
C MET A 1 7.49 -10.84 -2.11
N GLN A 2 6.85 -10.42 -1.01
CA GLN A 2 6.02 -11.30 -0.17
C GLN A 2 4.56 -11.20 -0.63
N ARG A 3 3.87 -12.34 -0.80
CA ARG A 3 2.48 -12.42 -1.34
C ARG A 3 1.45 -12.91 -0.33
N THR A 4 1.79 -12.92 0.96
CA THR A 4 0.97 -13.45 2.05
C THR A 4 0.55 -12.38 3.05
N ALA A 5 0.69 -11.09 2.70
CA ALA A 5 0.34 -10.00 3.59
C ALA A 5 -1.19 -9.80 3.67
N SER A 6 -1.63 -9.18 4.76
CA SER A 6 -3.01 -8.78 4.99
C SER A 6 -3.07 -7.40 5.63
N THR A 7 -4.12 -6.63 5.36
CA THR A 7 -4.41 -5.37 6.05
C THR A 7 -5.90 -5.14 6.15
N THR A 8 -6.31 -4.42 7.19
CA THR A 8 -7.63 -3.79 7.28
C THR A 8 -7.49 -2.33 6.87
N VAL A 9 -8.40 -1.89 6.01
CA VAL A 9 -8.58 -0.50 5.53
C VAL A 9 -10.09 -0.19 5.57
N PRO A 10 -10.53 1.06 5.40
CA PRO A 10 -11.96 1.37 5.44
C PRO A 10 -12.79 0.60 4.40
N TYR A 11 -12.21 0.25 3.24
CA TYR A 11 -12.88 -0.62 2.25
C TYR A 11 -13.16 -2.04 2.78
N GLY A 12 -12.37 -2.53 3.74
CA GLY A 12 -12.52 -3.85 4.34
C GLY A 12 -11.20 -4.50 4.74
N SER A 13 -11.28 -5.77 5.15
CA SER A 13 -10.10 -6.60 5.41
C SER A 13 -9.70 -7.35 4.15
N LEU A 14 -8.43 -7.23 3.77
CA LEU A 14 -7.87 -7.80 2.55
C LEU A 14 -6.72 -8.75 2.88
N HIS A 15 -6.64 -9.84 2.14
CA HIS A 15 -5.65 -10.90 2.28
C HIS A 15 -4.94 -11.17 0.94
N HIS A 16 -3.87 -11.97 0.97
CA HIS A 16 -3.07 -12.31 -0.21
C HIS A 16 -2.50 -11.08 -0.92
N LEU A 17 -2.06 -10.11 -0.13
CA LEU A 17 -1.51 -8.86 -0.63
C LEU A 17 -0.06 -9.05 -1.04
N VAL A 18 0.33 -8.34 -2.11
CA VAL A 18 1.72 -8.21 -2.50
C VAL A 18 2.32 -7.02 -1.78
N ARG A 19 3.41 -7.26 -1.05
CA ARG A 19 4.18 -6.23 -0.37
C ARG A 19 5.39 -5.80 -1.20
N SER A 20 5.53 -4.48 -1.38
CA SER A 20 6.68 -3.84 -2.00
C SER A 20 7.27 -2.76 -1.09
N PHE A 21 8.57 -2.56 -1.19
CA PHE A 21 9.29 -1.44 -0.63
C PHE A 21 9.85 -0.61 -1.78
N GLU A 22 9.64 0.70 -1.74
CA GLU A 22 9.99 1.59 -2.83
C GLU A 22 10.81 2.77 -2.31
N TRP A 23 11.83 3.17 -3.08
CA TRP A 23 12.64 4.36 -2.87
C TRP A 23 12.42 5.29 -4.06
N PRO A 24 11.57 6.32 -3.94
CA PRO A 24 11.27 7.22 -5.05
C PRO A 24 12.54 7.95 -5.50
N ARG A 25 12.75 8.07 -6.82
CA ARG A 25 13.94 8.78 -7.34
C ARG A 25 13.98 10.26 -6.95
N LEU A 26 12.80 10.87 -6.82
CA LEU A 26 12.64 12.28 -6.41
C LEU A 26 12.87 12.46 -4.90
N GLU A 27 12.64 11.42 -4.10
CA GLU A 27 12.69 11.45 -2.64
C GLU A 27 13.56 10.31 -2.13
N LYS A 28 14.87 10.41 -2.39
CA LYS A 28 15.83 9.32 -2.19
C LYS A 28 15.95 8.86 -0.74
N GLU A 29 15.65 9.75 0.20
CA GLU A 29 15.68 9.47 1.64
C GLU A 29 14.39 8.80 2.14
N VAL A 30 13.35 8.72 1.30
CA VAL A 30 12.07 8.15 1.66
C VAL A 30 12.01 6.68 1.28
N LEU A 31 11.63 5.86 2.25
CA LEU A 31 11.31 4.44 2.06
C LEU A 31 9.83 4.23 2.30
N SER A 32 9.09 3.90 1.25
CA SER A 32 7.65 3.69 1.33
C SER A 32 7.30 2.20 1.23
N LEU A 33 6.46 1.74 2.14
CA LEU A 33 5.81 0.44 2.08
C LEU A 33 4.54 0.56 1.24
N LYS A 34 4.37 -0.29 0.22
CA LYS A 34 3.13 -0.39 -0.55
C LYS A 34 2.53 -1.80 -0.48
N LEU A 35 1.22 -1.87 -0.30
CA LEU A 35 0.43 -3.10 -0.35
C LEU A 35 -0.51 -3.08 -1.54
N TYR A 36 -0.45 -4.15 -2.35
CA TYR A 36 -1.27 -4.30 -3.55
C TYR A 36 -2.23 -5.49 -3.41
N ALA A 37 -3.50 -5.27 -3.79
CA ALA A 37 -4.52 -6.32 -3.87
C ALA A 37 -4.91 -6.59 -5.33
N ARG A 38 -5.17 -7.86 -5.65
CA ARG A 38 -5.61 -8.26 -7.00
C ARG A 38 -6.96 -7.63 -7.33
N GLY A 39 -7.06 -6.95 -8.47
CA GLY A 39 -8.28 -6.28 -8.94
C GLY A 39 -8.52 -4.89 -8.33
N LEU A 40 -7.71 -4.44 -7.37
CA LEU A 40 -7.85 -3.13 -6.72
C LEU A 40 -6.63 -2.22 -6.92
N GLY A 41 -5.43 -2.79 -7.12
CA GLY A 41 -4.19 -2.01 -7.17
C GLY A 41 -3.65 -1.73 -5.76
N ILE A 42 -3.13 -0.51 -5.52
CA ILE A 42 -2.61 -0.11 -4.21
C ILE A 42 -3.79 0.04 -3.24
N VAL A 43 -3.71 -0.63 -2.10
CA VAL A 43 -4.72 -0.54 -1.04
C VAL A 43 -4.22 0.16 0.22
N ARG A 44 -2.89 0.22 0.39
CA ARG A 44 -2.25 0.94 1.47
C ARG A 44 -0.85 1.35 1.08
N GLU A 45 -0.46 2.54 1.48
CA GLU A 45 0.92 2.98 1.49
C GLU A 45 1.24 3.71 2.79
N LYS A 46 2.49 3.59 3.23
CA LYS A 46 3.01 4.29 4.39
C LYS A 46 4.51 4.51 4.25
N ASP A 47 4.96 5.73 4.53
CA ASP A 47 6.38 6.00 4.70
C ASP A 47 6.89 5.35 5.98
N MET A 48 7.94 4.56 5.81
CA MET A 48 8.62 3.85 6.89
C MET A 48 9.82 4.65 7.41
N SER A 49 10.39 5.52 6.57
CA SER A 49 11.50 6.40 6.91
C SER A 49 11.54 7.59 5.93
N GLY A 50 12.14 8.71 6.34
CA GLY A 50 12.36 9.91 5.52
C GLY A 50 11.14 10.79 5.27
N GLY A 51 9.93 10.22 5.35
CA GLY A 51 8.66 10.91 5.14
C GLY A 51 7.62 10.59 6.22
N ASN A 52 6.39 11.08 6.02
CA ASN A 52 5.24 10.82 6.90
C ASN A 52 3.92 10.70 6.10
N GLU A 53 4.02 10.36 4.82
CA GLU A 53 2.84 10.18 3.99
C GLU A 53 2.18 8.83 4.27
N SER A 54 0.85 8.82 4.10
CA SER A 54 0.06 7.60 4.20
C SER A 54 -1.13 7.64 3.26
N PHE A 55 -1.47 6.48 2.74
CA PHE A 55 -2.62 6.27 1.86
C PHE A 55 -3.36 5.01 2.28
N VAL A 56 -4.69 5.03 2.21
CA VAL A 56 -5.55 3.88 2.45
C VAL A 56 -6.71 3.86 1.47
N LEU A 57 -7.06 2.68 0.95
CA LEU A 57 -8.25 2.52 0.13
C LEU A 57 -9.51 2.65 0.99
N VAL A 58 -10.33 3.65 0.67
CA VAL A 58 -11.55 3.94 1.43
C VAL A 58 -12.77 3.19 0.86
N SER A 59 -13.01 3.31 -0.44
CA SER A 59 -14.14 2.64 -1.09
C SER A 59 -13.87 2.42 -2.58
N VAL A 60 -14.58 1.46 -3.17
CA VAL A 60 -14.62 1.21 -4.61
C VAL A 60 -16.08 1.14 -5.03
N ASN A 61 -16.44 1.84 -6.10
CA ASN A 61 -17.78 1.84 -6.64
C ASN A 61 -17.73 1.46 -8.12
N HIS A 62 -18.48 0.43 -8.50
CA HIS A 62 -18.61 -0.02 -9.88
C HIS A 62 -19.92 0.58 -10.43
N ARG A 63 -19.82 1.38 -11.49
CA ARG A 63 -20.98 1.82 -12.26
C ARG A 63 -21.42 0.76 -13.26
#